data_AF-A0A9D4DNP7-F1
#
_entry.id   AF-A0A9D4DNP7-F1
#
_cell.length_a   1.000
_cell.length_b   1.000
_cell.length_c   1.000
_cell.angle_alpha   90.00
_cell.angle_beta   90.00
_cell.angle_gamma   90.00
#
_symmetry.space_group_name_H-M   'P 1'
#
loop_
_entity.id
_entity.type
_entity.pdbx_description
1 polymer ?
#
loop_
_entity_poly.entity_id
_entity_poly.type
_entity_poly.pdbx_seq_one_letter_code
_entity_poly.pdbx_strand_id
1 'polypeptide(L)'
;MTPYLHPGSPQQQMFNDAHAKTRNVIERAFGVLKRRFHVLHGEVRMKPGKVTKIILACVVLHNLAKAWGEREAFPEEEDPQPPPLVQLEGNPDGQAIRDAITANYFR
;
A
#
# COMPACT_ATOMS: atom_id res chain seq x y z
N MET A 1 7.35 0.47 -7.43
CA MET A 1 7.44 1.61 -8.37
C MET A 1 8.11 2.75 -7.63
N THR A 2 9.05 3.44 -8.27
CA THR A 2 9.87 4.47 -7.61
C THR A 2 9.43 5.85 -8.10
N PRO A 3 9.10 6.80 -7.21
CA PRO A 3 8.70 8.14 -7.63
C PRO A 3 9.82 8.85 -8.42
N TYR A 4 9.48 9.90 -9.16
CA TYR A 4 10.50 10.78 -9.75
C TYR A 4 11.22 11.54 -8.65
N LEU A 5 12.55 11.40 -8.59
CA LEU A 5 13.37 12.11 -7.60
C LEU A 5 13.38 13.63 -7.87
N HIS A 6 13.43 14.01 -9.14
CA HIS A 6 13.38 15.40 -9.61
C HIS A 6 12.31 15.52 -10.71
N PRO A 7 11.04 15.76 -10.37
CA PRO A 7 9.97 15.87 -11.35
C PRO A 7 10.12 17.18 -12.14
N GLY A 8 10.47 17.08 -13.42
CA GLY A 8 10.70 18.20 -14.33
C GLY A 8 9.48 18.64 -15.13
N SER A 9 8.39 17.87 -15.10
CA SER A 9 7.14 18.20 -15.81
C SER A 9 5.92 18.12 -14.89
N PRO A 10 4.81 18.82 -15.21
CA PRO A 10 3.57 18.74 -14.44
C PRO A 10 3.04 17.31 -14.31
N GLN A 11 3.16 16.50 -15.37
CA GLN A 11 2.71 15.11 -15.37
C GLN A 11 3.48 14.26 -14.35
N GLN A 12 4.79 14.47 -14.23
CA GLN A 12 5.62 13.78 -13.23
C GLN A 12 5.26 14.20 -11.79
N GLN A 13 4.89 15.47 -11.57
CA GLN A 13 4.42 15.95 -10.27
C GLN A 13 3.08 15.29 -9.91
N MET A 14 2.12 15.30 -10.84
CA MET A 14 0.82 14.65 -10.64
C MET A 14 0.94 13.14 -10.39
N PHE A 15 1.86 12.47 -11.09
CA PHE A 15 2.19 11.07 -10.83
C PHE A 15 2.70 10.88 -9.40
N ASN A 16 3.67 11.69 -8.96
CA ASN A 16 4.22 11.58 -7.60
C ASN A 16 3.15 11.82 -6.53
N ASP A 17 2.25 12.79 -6.73
CA ASP A 17 1.15 13.08 -5.83
C ASP A 17 0.16 11.92 -5.74
N ALA A 18 -0.24 11.35 -6.88
CA ALA A 18 -1.12 10.18 -6.91
C ALA A 18 -0.46 8.95 -6.28
N HIS A 19 0.84 8.75 -6.53
CA HIS A 19 1.62 7.69 -5.94
C HIS A 19 1.72 7.85 -4.41
N ALA A 20 1.95 9.07 -3.91
CA ALA A 20 1.97 9.37 -2.48
C ALA A 20 0.60 9.09 -1.81
N LYS A 21 -0.50 9.54 -2.42
CA LYS A 21 -1.87 9.26 -1.94
C LYS A 21 -2.14 7.75 -1.84
N THR A 22 -1.74 6.99 -2.87
CA THR A 22 -1.89 5.53 -2.88
C THR A 22 -1.06 4.86 -1.78
N ARG A 23 0.18 5.33 -1.56
CA ARG A 23 1.02 4.83 -0.47
C ARG A 23 0.44 5.11 0.91
N ASN A 24 -0.14 6.29 1.12
CA ASN A 24 -0.75 6.67 2.40
C ASN A 24 -1.82 5.65 2.84
N VAL A 25 -2.66 5.16 1.90
CA VAL A 25 -3.67 4.13 2.17
C VAL A 25 -3.02 2.85 2.74
N ILE A 26 -2.00 2.33 2.06
CA ILE A 26 -1.29 1.11 2.50
C ILE A 26 -0.55 1.32 3.82
N GLU A 27 0.12 2.46 4.00
CA GLU A 27 0.85 2.78 5.22
C GLU A 27 -0.10 2.91 6.43
N ARG A 28 -1.30 3.48 6.23
CA ARG A 28 -2.37 3.53 7.23
C ARG A 28 -2.87 2.13 7.60
N ALA A 29 -3.15 1.28 6.61
CA ALA A 29 -3.58 -0.11 6.85
C ALA A 29 -2.55 -0.89 7.69
N PHE A 30 -1.25 -0.74 7.39
CA PHE A 30 -0.20 -1.30 8.24
C PHE A 30 -0.14 -0.67 9.62
N GLY A 31 -0.41 0.62 9.75
CA GLY A 31 -0.54 1.30 11.05
C GLY A 31 -1.68 0.75 11.91
N VAL A 32 -2.82 0.40 11.30
CA VAL A 32 -3.95 -0.27 11.99
C VAL A 32 -3.52 -1.66 12.46
N LEU A 33 -2.94 -2.48 11.58
CA LEU A 33 -2.46 -3.82 11.94
C LEU A 33 -1.43 -3.80 13.07
N LYS A 34 -0.46 -2.90 13.05
CA LYS A 34 0.56 -2.76 14.11
C LYS A 34 -0.01 -2.32 15.44
N ARG A 35 -1.01 -1.43 15.43
CA ARG A 35 -1.72 -1.01 16.65
C ARG A 35 -2.56 -2.14 17.25
N ARG A 36 -3.22 -2.92 16.39
CA ARG A 36 -4.08 -4.03 16.81
C ARG A 36 -3.28 -5.24 17.32
N PHE A 37 -2.19 -5.59 16.65
CA PHE A 37 -1.34 -6.71 17.01
C PHE A 37 0.03 -6.21 17.44
N HIS A 38 0.23 -6.08 18.76
CA HIS A 38 1.47 -5.54 19.33
C HIS A 38 2.74 -6.29 18.91
N VAL A 39 2.63 -7.58 18.53
CA VAL A 39 3.73 -8.37 17.96
C VAL A 39 4.32 -7.75 16.69
N LEU A 40 3.57 -6.93 15.95
CA LEU A 40 4.01 -6.23 14.75
C LEU A 40 4.58 -4.83 15.03
N HIS A 41 4.49 -4.34 16.26
CA HIS A 41 4.91 -3.00 16.64
C HIS A 41 6.44 -2.87 16.80
N GLY A 42 7.13 -3.98 17.10
CA GLY A 42 8.56 -4.00 17.39
C GLY A 42 9.34 -5.06 16.62
N GLU A 43 10.61 -5.20 16.99
CA GLU A 43 11.50 -6.21 16.40
C GLU A 43 11.06 -7.62 16.79
N VAL A 44 10.84 -8.47 15.78
CA VAL A 44 10.49 -9.87 16.00
C VAL A 44 11.74 -10.74 15.90
N ARG A 45 12.24 -11.22 17.05
CA ARG A 45 13.42 -12.09 17.15
C ARG A 45 13.09 -13.56 16.83
N MET A 46 12.50 -13.81 15.66
CA MET A 46 12.13 -15.14 15.19
C MET A 46 12.65 -15.37 13.78
N LYS A 47 12.76 -16.65 13.38
CA LYS A 47 13.14 -17.00 12.00
C LYS A 47 12.15 -16.38 11.00
N PRO A 48 12.60 -15.89 9.82
CA PRO A 48 11.73 -15.25 8.83
C PRO A 48 10.48 -16.06 8.49
N GLY A 49 10.62 -17.37 8.29
CA GLY A 49 9.47 -18.24 7.99
C GLY A 49 8.41 -18.31 9.11
N LYS A 50 8.78 -18.07 10.37
CA LYS A 50 7.82 -17.95 11.48
C LYS A 50 7.17 -16.57 11.50
N VAL A 51 7.94 -15.51 11.24
CA VAL A 51 7.42 -14.14 11.15
C VAL A 51 6.37 -14.01 10.05
N THR A 52 6.60 -14.61 8.87
CA THR A 52 5.63 -14.62 7.77
C THR A 52 4.30 -15.24 8.19
N LYS A 53 4.32 -16.35 8.93
CA LYS A 53 3.10 -17.01 9.44
C LYS A 53 2.36 -16.14 10.45
N ILE A 54 3.09 -15.43 11.32
CA ILE A 54 2.51 -14.49 12.29
C ILE A 54 1.82 -13.34 11.56
N ILE A 55 2.50 -12.73 10.58
CA ILE A 55 1.92 -11.63 9.77
C ILE A 55 0.65 -12.10 9.07
N LEU A 56 0.68 -13.29 8.45
CA LEU A 56 -0.49 -13.86 7.77
C LEU A 56 -1.66 -14.08 8.74
N ALA A 57 -1.39 -14.65 9.93
CA ALA A 57 -2.41 -14.85 10.96
C ALA A 57 -3.03 -13.52 11.40
N CYS A 58 -2.22 -12.47 11.63
CA CYS A 58 -2.71 -11.14 11.97
C CYS A 58 -3.64 -10.56 10.90
N VAL A 59 -3.29 -10.68 9.62
CA VAL A 59 -4.12 -10.19 8.50
C VAL A 59 -5.44 -10.97 8.41
N VAL A 60 -5.39 -12.30 8.53
CA VAL A 60 -6.61 -13.14 8.51
C VAL A 60 -7.55 -12.78 9.67
N LEU A 61 -7.01 -12.67 10.87
CA LEU A 61 -7.79 -12.29 12.06
C LEU A 61 -8.38 -10.88 11.95
N HIS A 62 -7.62 -9.92 11.40
CA HIS A 62 -8.11 -8.58 11.14
C HIS A 62 -9.28 -8.58 10.16
N ASN A 63 -9.16 -9.30 9.03
CA ASN A 63 -10.23 -9.39 8.04
C ASN A 63 -11.49 -10.06 8.60
N LEU A 64 -11.33 -11.09 9.42
CA LEU A 64 -12.44 -11.77 10.08
C LEU A 64 -13.17 -10.83 11.06
N ALA A 65 -12.44 -10.06 11.85
CA ALA A 65 -13.00 -9.05 12.72
C ALA A 65 -13.79 -7.98 11.94
N LYS A 66 -13.26 -7.50 10.82
CA LYS A 66 -13.98 -6.55 9.95
C LYS A 66 -15.26 -7.16 9.39
N ALA A 67 -15.21 -8.40 8.93
CA ALA A 67 -16.38 -9.12 8.42
C ALA A 67 -17.48 -9.31 9.49
N TRP A 68 -17.10 -9.42 10.76
CA TRP A 68 -18.03 -9.49 11.89
C TRP A 68 -18.48 -8.14 12.42
N GLY A 69 -18.10 -7.03 11.77
CA GLY A 69 -18.50 -5.69 12.17
C GLY A 69 -17.87 -5.24 13.49
N GLU A 70 -16.75 -5.84 13.90
CA GLU A 70 -16.01 -5.37 15.05
C GLU A 70 -15.53 -3.94 14.78
N ARG A 71 -16.02 -3.01 15.60
CA ARG A 71 -15.67 -1.60 15.45
C ARG A 71 -14.18 -1.45 15.67
N GLU A 72 -13.49 -0.92 14.68
CA GLU A 72 -12.09 -0.56 14.84
C GLU A 72 -11.98 0.52 15.92
N ALA A 73 -11.03 0.34 16.84
CA ALA A 73 -10.79 1.29 17.94
C ALA A 73 -10.45 2.71 17.43
N PHE A 74 -10.09 2.82 16.15
CA PHE A 74 -9.81 4.08 15.48
C PHE A 74 -10.57 4.07 14.16
N PRO A 75 -11.46 5.04 13.90
CA PRO A 75 -12.17 5.10 12.64
C PRO A 75 -11.17 5.28 11.49
N GLU A 76 -11.15 4.33 10.55
CA GLU A 76 -10.53 4.52 9.25
C GLU A 76 -11.30 5.64 8.53
N GLU A 77 -10.62 6.66 8.00
CA GLU A 77 -11.28 7.47 6.97
C GLU A 77 -11.50 6.57 5.76
N GLU A 78 -12.64 6.72 5.08
CA GLU A 78 -12.93 5.93 3.88
C GLU A 78 -11.81 6.09 2.86
N ASP A 79 -11.10 4.98 2.60
CA ASP A 79 -10.10 4.97 1.55
C ASP A 79 -10.83 5.14 0.21
N PRO A 80 -10.30 5.98 -0.70
CA PRO A 80 -10.86 6.10 -2.03
C PRO A 80 -10.87 4.73 -2.70
N GLN A 81 -11.99 4.41 -3.37
CA GLN A 81 -12.13 3.14 -4.08
C GLN A 81 -10.97 2.95 -5.05
N PRO A 82 -10.28 1.80 -5.01
CA PRO A 82 -9.15 1.57 -5.89
C PRO A 82 -9.63 1.61 -7.35
N PRO A 83 -8.91 2.29 -8.25
CA PRO A 83 -9.24 2.25 -9.67
C PRO A 83 -9.12 0.80 -10.19
N PRO A 84 -9.79 0.46 -11.32
CA PRO A 84 -9.69 -0.84 -11.94
C PRO A 84 -8.23 -1.25 -12.18
N LEU A 85 -7.89 -2.51 -11.90
CA LEU A 85 -6.55 -3.03 -12.14
C LEU A 85 -6.25 -3.01 -13.65
N VAL A 86 -5.26 -2.22 -14.05
CA VAL A 86 -4.75 -2.23 -15.42
C VAL A 86 -3.59 -3.22 -15.51
N GLN A 87 -3.75 -4.26 -16.33
CA GLN A 87 -2.63 -5.13 -16.69
C GLN A 87 -1.78 -4.41 -17.74
N LEU A 88 -0.57 -3.99 -17.32
CA LEU A 88 0.43 -3.48 -18.26
C LEU A 88 1.20 -4.69 -18.81
N GLU A 89 1.11 -4.92 -20.11
CA GLU A 89 1.86 -6.00 -20.77
C GLU A 89 3.35 -5.65 -20.92
N GLY A 90 4.21 -6.63 -20.66
CA GLY A 90 5.67 -6.55 -20.83
C GLY A 90 6.44 -6.46 -19.51
N ASN A 91 7.70 -6.91 -19.52
CA ASN A 91 8.65 -6.70 -18.42
C ASN A 91 9.72 -5.65 -18.82
N PRO A 92 9.36 -4.37 -18.99
CA PRO A 92 10.34 -3.31 -19.09
C PRO A 92 10.82 -2.91 -17.67
N ASP A 93 11.98 -2.24 -17.62
CA ASP A 93 12.54 -1.67 -16.38
C ASP A 93 11.49 -0.85 -15.61
N GLY A 94 11.59 -0.85 -14.27
CA GLY A 94 10.60 -0.18 -13.40
C GLY A 94 10.46 1.32 -13.66
N GLN A 95 11.50 1.95 -14.22
CA GLN A 95 11.44 3.34 -14.69
C GLN A 95 10.58 3.48 -15.94
N ALA A 96 10.74 2.58 -16.91
CA ALA A 96 9.94 2.59 -18.14
C ALA A 96 8.44 2.35 -17.87
N ILE A 97 8.10 1.50 -16.90
CA ILE A 97 6.69 1.31 -16.47
C ILE A 97 6.12 2.61 -15.91
N ARG A 98 6.87 3.28 -15.02
CA ARG A 98 6.47 4.57 -14.45
C ARG A 98 6.32 5.63 -15.54
N ASP A 99 7.27 5.71 -16.47
CA ASP A 99 7.24 6.70 -17.54
C ASP A 99 6.05 6.46 -18.49
N ALA A 100 5.74 5.21 -18.80
CA ALA A 100 4.54 4.84 -19.55
C ALA A 100 3.24 5.21 -18.82
N ILE A 101 3.14 4.93 -17.51
CA ILE A 101 1.98 5.33 -16.70
C ILE A 101 1.84 6.85 -16.67
N THR A 102 2.94 7.56 -16.47
CA THR A 102 2.96 9.02 -16.41
C THR A 102 2.47 9.63 -17.72
N ALA A 103 2.96 9.13 -18.86
CA ALA A 103 2.54 9.60 -20.17
C ALA A 103 1.07 9.25 -20.52
N ASN A 104 0.57 8.08 -20.08
CA ASN A 104 -0.76 7.61 -20.48
C ASN A 104 -1.90 8.15 -19.59
N TYR A 105 -1.61 8.41 -18.30
CA TYR A 105 -2.66 8.70 -17.30
C TYR A 105 -2.60 10.12 -16.72
N PHE A 106 -1.51 10.86 -16.91
CA PHE A 106 -1.33 12.21 -16.36
C PHE A 106 -1.11 13.20 -17.52
N ARG A 107 -1.94 14.23 -17.62
CA ARG A 107 -1.95 15.23 -18.71
C ARG A 107 -1.51 16.60 -18.22
#